data_AF-A0A497EID8-F1
#
_entry.id   AF-A0A497EID8-F1
#
_cell.length_a   1.000
_cell.length_b   1.000
_cell.length_c   1.000
_cell.angle_alpha   90.00
_cell.angle_beta   90.00
_cell.angle_gamma   90.00
#
_symmetry.space_group_name_H-M   'P 1'
#
loop_
_entity.id
_entity.type
_entity.pdbx_description
1 polymer ?
#
loop_
_entity_poly.entity_id
_entity_poly.type
_entity_poly.pdbx_seq_one_letter_code
_entity_poly.pdbx_strand_id
1 'polypeptide(L)'
;MQRLNRLERKPIIIGIDPGTTIGYAILDVDGNILEINSGKHLKLSWIISHLTEFGEPIIIACDVNKAPRLIEKIARRFGAKICCPKKDLSWPEKLRITK
;
A
#
# COMPACT_ATOMS: atom_id res chain seq x y z
N MET A 1 15.62 -22.15 -4.95
CA MET A 1 14.96 -20.90 -4.50
C MET A 1 13.62 -21.29 -3.91
N GLN A 2 13.53 -21.42 -2.58
CA GLN A 2 12.35 -21.98 -1.93
C GLN A 2 11.15 -21.02 -2.09
N ARG A 3 10.13 -21.46 -2.83
CA ARG A 3 8.78 -20.89 -2.73
C ARG A 3 8.23 -21.33 -1.37
N LEU A 4 8.48 -20.54 -0.32
CA LEU A 4 7.69 -20.63 0.90
C LEU A 4 6.21 -20.48 0.48
N ASN A 5 5.36 -21.40 0.94
CA ASN A 5 3.94 -21.39 0.61
C ASN A 5 3.35 -20.02 0.91
N ARG A 6 2.69 -19.40 -0.08
CA ARG A 6 1.99 -18.11 0.09
C ARG A 6 0.96 -18.16 1.23
N LEU A 7 0.51 -19.36 1.60
CA LEU A 7 -0.41 -19.63 2.70
C LEU A 7 0.20 -19.47 4.12
N GLU A 8 1.53 -19.55 4.26
CA GLU A 8 2.20 -19.42 5.57
C GLU A 8 2.36 -17.96 6.00
N ARG A 9 2.31 -17.02 5.04
CA ARG A 9 2.46 -15.59 5.31
C ARG A 9 1.10 -14.96 5.57
N LYS A 10 1.00 -14.22 6.67
CA LYS A 10 -0.23 -13.50 7.03
C LYS A 10 -0.57 -12.49 5.93
N PRO A 11 -1.81 -12.50 5.38
CA PRO A 11 -2.22 -11.50 4.42
C PRO A 11 -2.30 -10.13 5.08
N ILE A 12 -1.79 -9.11 4.39
CA ILE A 12 -1.82 -7.73 4.87
C ILE A 12 -2.39 -6.78 3.80
N ILE A 13 -2.95 -5.68 4.27
CA ILE A 13 -3.45 -4.56 3.47
C ILE A 13 -2.50 -3.39 3.69
N ILE A 14 -2.14 -2.67 2.64
CA ILE A 14 -1.36 -1.44 2.76
C ILE A 14 -2.14 -0.26 2.18
N GLY A 15 -2.24 0.82 2.94
CA GLY A 15 -2.66 2.13 2.46
C GLY A 15 -1.43 2.99 2.18
N ILE A 16 -1.37 3.65 1.03
CA ILE A 16 -0.27 4.52 0.64
C ILE A 16 -0.82 5.90 0.27
N ASP A 17 -0.29 6.93 0.92
CA ASP A 17 -0.44 8.33 0.56
C ASP A 17 0.80 8.78 -0.23
N PRO A 18 0.71 8.90 -1.57
CA PRO A 18 1.84 9.23 -2.40
C PRO A 18 2.13 10.74 -2.41
N GLY A 19 3.40 11.10 -2.25
CA GLY A 19 3.87 12.48 -2.35
C GLY A 19 5.39 12.56 -2.27
N THR A 20 5.94 13.74 -1.97
CA THR A 20 7.38 13.92 -1.73
C THR A 20 7.87 13.08 -0.54
N THR A 21 7.03 13.01 0.49
CA THR A 21 7.13 12.04 1.58
C THR A 21 6.01 11.03 1.36
N ILE A 22 6.33 9.75 1.30
CA ILE A 22 5.34 8.69 1.18
C ILE A 22 4.88 8.35 2.60
N GLY A 23 3.60 8.58 2.90
CA GLY A 23 2.94 8.04 4.07
C GLY A 23 2.38 6.66 3.77
N TYR A 24 2.46 5.72 4.71
CA TYR A 24 1.84 4.41 4.55
C TYR A 24 1.37 3.83 5.88
N ALA A 25 0.36 2.97 5.78
CA ALA A 25 -0.19 2.20 6.89
C ALA A 25 -0.29 0.73 6.47
N ILE A 26 0.14 -0.17 7.35
CA ILE A 26 0.05 -1.62 7.19
C ILE A 26 -1.02 -2.13 8.15
N LEU A 27 -1.97 -2.90 7.64
CA LEU A 27 -3.06 -3.49 8.41
C LEU A 27 -3.12 -4.99 8.17
N ASP A 28 -3.60 -5.74 9.16
CA ASP A 28 -4.09 -7.09 8.91
C ASP A 28 -5.48 -7.07 8.22
N VAL A 29 -6.02 -8.24 7.93
CA VAL A 29 -7.33 -8.38 7.26
C VAL A 29 -8.52 -8.04 8.15
N ASP A 30 -8.32 -8.01 9.48
CA ASP A 30 -9.34 -7.61 10.45
C ASP A 30 -9.36 -6.08 10.66
N GLY A 31 -8.43 -5.37 10.02
CA GLY A 31 -8.32 -3.91 10.09
C GLY A 31 -7.48 -3.41 11.27
N ASN A 32 -6.78 -4.29 11.98
CA ASN A 32 -5.84 -3.86 13.02
C ASN A 32 -4.61 -3.24 12.37
N ILE A 33 -4.21 -2.08 12.90
CA ILE A 33 -3.00 -1.39 12.46
C ILE A 33 -1.78 -2.15 12.97
N LEU A 34 -0.97 -2.65 12.04
CA LEU A 34 0.33 -3.27 12.32
C LEU A 34 1.44 -2.21 12.35
N GLU A 35 1.36 -1.21 11.47
CA GLU A 35 2.30 -0.10 11.43
C GLU A 35 1.70 1.13 10.73
N ILE A 36 2.10 2.33 11.17
CA ILE A 36 1.95 3.58 10.42
C ILE A 36 3.31 4.26 10.39
N ASN A 37 3.79 4.62 9.20
CA ASN A 37 5.09 5.24 9.05
C ASN A 37 5.13 6.13 7.80
N SER A 38 6.21 6.91 7.64
CA SER A 38 6.42 7.74 6.47
C SER A 38 7.90 7.86 6.14
N GLY A 39 8.22 8.12 4.87
CA GLY A 39 9.61 8.29 4.47
C GLY A 39 9.79 9.06 3.17
N LYS A 40 10.94 9.74 3.06
CA LYS A 40 11.39 10.37 1.81
C LYS A 40 12.27 9.39 1.03
N HIS A 41 12.19 9.45 -0.30
CA HIS A 41 13.04 8.66 -1.20
C HIS A 41 13.07 7.14 -0.91
N LEU A 42 11.94 6.56 -0.49
CA LEU A 42 11.85 5.13 -0.20
C LEU A 42 12.18 4.29 -1.45
N LYS A 43 13.21 3.45 -1.34
CA LYS A 43 13.61 2.53 -2.41
C LYS A 43 12.62 1.38 -2.48
N LEU A 44 12.27 0.97 -3.70
CA LEU A 44 11.37 -0.17 -3.94
C LEU A 44 11.81 -1.45 -3.23
N SER A 45 13.12 -1.76 -3.23
CA SER A 45 13.66 -2.94 -2.56
C SER A 45 13.45 -2.91 -1.04
N TRP A 46 13.62 -1.73 -0.43
CA TRP A 46 13.39 -1.54 0.99
C TRP A 46 11.91 -1.77 1.33
N ILE A 47 10.99 -1.18 0.56
CA ILE A 47 9.54 -1.36 0.78
C ILE A 47 9.15 -2.84 0.67
N ILE A 48 9.65 -3.54 -0.36
CA ILE A 48 9.35 -4.98 -0.53
C ILE A 48 9.84 -5.80 0.67
N SER A 49 11.08 -5.57 1.12
CA SER A 49 11.62 -6.27 2.29
C SER A 49 10.83 -5.94 3.54
N HIS A 50 10.58 -4.66 3.81
CA HIS A 50 9.83 -4.18 4.96
C HIS A 50 8.44 -4.81 5.03
N LEU A 51 7.66 -4.78 3.94
CA LEU A 51 6.34 -5.41 3.90
C LEU A 51 6.38 -6.93 4.12
N THR A 52 7.43 -7.58 3.65
CA THR A 52 7.63 -9.03 3.83
C THR A 52 7.83 -9.41 5.30
N GLU A 53 8.33 -8.50 6.14
CA GLU A 53 8.48 -8.72 7.59
C GLU A 53 7.13 -8.76 8.31
N PHE A 54 6.12 -8.03 7.80
CA PHE A 54 4.76 -8.04 8.34
C PHE A 54 3.89 -9.16 7.75
N GLY A 55 4.05 -9.47 6.47
CA GLY A 55 3.22 -10.45 5.79
C GLY A 55 3.28 -10.40 4.27
N GLU A 56 2.22 -10.90 3.63
CA GLU A 56 2.05 -10.88 2.18
C GLU A 56 1.00 -9.83 1.80
N PRO A 57 1.38 -8.70 1.17
CA PRO A 57 0.44 -7.72 0.66
C PRO A 57 -0.56 -8.32 -0.33
N ILE A 58 -1.85 -8.23 -0.03
CA ILE A 58 -2.93 -8.67 -0.92
C ILE A 58 -3.68 -7.49 -1.55
N ILE A 59 -3.70 -6.34 -0.88
CA ILE A 59 -4.34 -5.10 -1.34
C ILE A 59 -3.38 -3.94 -1.09
N ILE A 60 -3.25 -3.08 -2.11
CA ILE A 60 -2.53 -1.80 -2.03
C ILE A 60 -3.50 -0.68 -2.37
N ALA A 61 -3.90 0.11 -1.38
CA ALA A 61 -4.82 1.21 -1.54
C ALA A 61 -4.08 2.55 -1.72
N CYS A 62 -4.60 3.42 -2.58
CA CYS A 62 -4.09 4.78 -2.77
C CYS A 62 -5.24 5.77 -3.02
N ASP A 63 -5.06 7.03 -2.65
CA ASP A 63 -6.07 8.10 -2.78
C ASP A 63 -5.99 8.88 -4.11
N VAL A 64 -5.11 8.45 -5.02
CA VAL A 64 -4.89 9.06 -6.34
C VAL A 64 -5.38 8.17 -7.47
N ASN A 65 -5.93 8.73 -8.52
CA ASN A 65 -6.53 7.98 -9.64
C ASN A 65 -5.51 7.11 -10.38
N LYS A 66 -4.33 7.66 -10.63
CA LYS A 66 -3.23 6.93 -11.25
C LYS A 66 -2.23 6.56 -10.18
N ALA A 67 -2.24 5.29 -9.79
CA ALA A 67 -1.25 4.72 -8.89
C ALA A 67 0.16 5.08 -9.41
N PRO A 68 1.03 5.71 -8.61
CA PRO A 68 2.40 5.96 -9.02
C PRO A 68 3.10 4.67 -9.43
N ARG A 69 4.04 4.76 -10.38
CA ARG A 69 4.80 3.61 -10.90
C ARG A 69 5.45 2.74 -9.80
N LEU A 70 5.74 3.33 -8.64
CA LEU A 70 6.20 2.61 -7.46
C LEU A 70 5.14 1.62 -6.95
N ILE A 71 3.90 2.07 -6.76
CA ILE A 71 2.76 1.25 -6.31
C ILE A 71 2.51 0.09 -7.29
N GLU A 72 2.52 0.37 -8.59
CA GLU A 72 2.36 -0.67 -9.63
C GLU A 72 3.44 -1.76 -9.54
N LYS A 73 4.70 -1.36 -9.30
CA LYS A 73 5.81 -2.32 -9.16
C LYS A 73 5.67 -3.17 -7.89
N ILE A 74 5.24 -2.58 -6.78
CA ILE A 74 4.98 -3.31 -5.53
C ILE A 74 3.83 -4.30 -5.75
N ALA A 75 2.72 -3.86 -6.33
CA ALA A 75 1.56 -4.72 -6.61
C ALA A 75 1.94 -5.91 -7.49
N ARG A 76 2.69 -5.68 -8.57
CA ARG A 76 3.19 -6.74 -9.44
C ARG A 76 4.13 -7.72 -8.72
N ARG A 77 4.94 -7.24 -7.77
CA ARG A 77 5.87 -8.09 -7.01
C ARG A 77 5.14 -9.12 -6.13
N PHE A 78 4.04 -8.72 -5.52
CA PHE A 78 3.25 -9.52 -4.58
C PHE A 78 2.00 -10.17 -5.22
N GLY A 79 1.68 -9.82 -6.47
CA GLY A 79 0.40 -10.18 -7.08
C GLY A 79 -0.79 -9.57 -6.33
N ALA A 80 -0.59 -8.38 -5.75
CA ALA A 80 -1.58 -7.67 -4.96
C ALA A 80 -2.53 -6.87 -5.86
N LYS A 81 -3.77 -6.68 -5.41
CA LYS A 81 -4.76 -5.84 -6.08
C LYS A 81 -4.53 -4.36 -5.72
N ILE A 82 -4.48 -3.49 -6.71
CA ILE A 82 -4.46 -2.04 -6.49
C ILE A 82 -5.90 -1.54 -6.32
N CYS A 83 -6.14 -0.76 -5.26
CA CYS A 83 -7.41 -0.11 -4.97
C CYS A 83 -7.23 1.40 -4.95
N CYS A 84 -7.53 2.05 -6.07
CA CYS A 84 -7.41 3.50 -6.20
C CYS A 84 -8.72 4.07 -6.80
N PRO A 85 -9.06 5.34 -6.55
CA PRO A 85 -10.31 5.93 -7.04
C PRO A 85 -10.31 6.01 -8.58
N LYS A 86 -11.48 5.96 -9.23
CA LYS A 86 -11.61 6.01 -10.70
C LYS A 86 -11.27 7.38 -11.32
N LYS A 87 -11.31 8.42 -10.50
CA LYS A 87 -11.04 9.83 -10.82
C LYS A 87 -10.43 10.44 -9.58
N ASP A 88 -9.54 11.43 -9.74
CA ASP A 88 -9.05 12.15 -8.57
C ASP A 88 -10.25 12.85 -7.93
N LEU A 89 -10.34 12.76 -6.60
CA LEU A 89 -11.36 13.50 -5.87
C LEU A 89 -11.15 14.98 -6.16
N SER A 90 -12.18 15.62 -6.71
CA SER A 90 -12.19 17.07 -6.89
C SER A 90 -12.07 17.74 -5.51
N TRP A 91 -11.54 18.97 -5.48
CA TRP A 91 -11.42 19.73 -4.23
C TRP A 91 -12.74 19.80 -3.42
N PRO A 92 -13.92 20.00 -4.05
CA PRO A 92 -15.21 19.94 -3.34
C PRO A 92 -15.54 18.57 -2.72
N GLU A 93 -15.15 17.46 -3.36
CA GLU A 93 -15.36 16.12 -2.83
C GLU A 93 -14.45 15.85 -1.63
N LYS A 94 -13.19 16.31 -1.68
CA LYS A 94 -12.27 16.22 -0.54
C LYS A 94 -12.85 16.91 0.70
N LEU A 95 -13.45 18.10 0.56
CA LEU A 95 -14.08 18.82 1.68
C LEU A 95 -15.24 18.09 2.34
N ARG A 96 -15.99 17.26 1.60
CA ARG A 96 -17.13 16.51 2.16
C ARG A 96 -16.71 15.36 3.07
N ILE A 97 -15.46 14.92 2.98
CA ILE A 97 -14.92 13.77 3.74
C ILE A 97 -14.16 14.26 4.99
N THR A 98 -13.76 15.55 5.01
CA THR A 98 -13.04 16.18 6.14
C THR A 98 -13.95 16.90 7.14
N LYS A 99 -15.26 16.95 6.89
CA LYS A 99 -16.30 17.46 7.81
C LYS A 99 -17.10 16.30 8.36
#